data_AF-A0A9E0YGX9-F1
#
_entry.id   AF-A0A9E0YGX9-F1
#
_cell.length_a   1.000
_cell.length_b   1.000
_cell.length_c   1.000
_cell.angle_alpha   90.00
_cell.angle_beta   90.00
_cell.angle_gamma   90.00
#
_symmetry.space_group_name_H-M   'P 1'
#
loop_
_entity.id
_entity.type
_entity.pdbx_description
1 polymer ?
#
loop_
_entity_poly.entity_id
_entity_poly.type
_entity_poly.pdbx_seq_one_letter_code
_entity_poly.pdbx_strand_id
1 'polypeptide(L)'
;RMAANALRKGGWYATFGRAGARMETPGCSLCMGNQARVKDHSAVVSTSTRNFPHRMGDHCRVYLGSAEVAAVSAILGRIPTPDQYRQYAGRTEENHFM
;
A
#
# COMPACT_ATOMS: atom_id res chain seq x y z
N ARG A 1 13.20 -9.87 7.24
CA ARG A 1 12.39 -10.99 7.81
C ARG A 1 11.87 -10.70 9.24
N MET A 2 12.61 -9.96 10.08
CA MET A 2 12.17 -9.63 11.46
C MET A 2 10.80 -8.93 11.52
N ALA A 3 10.58 -7.88 10.73
CA ALA A 3 9.30 -7.18 10.66
C ALA A 3 8.12 -8.09 10.26
N ALA A 4 8.30 -8.95 9.25
CA ALA A 4 7.29 -9.93 8.84
C ALA A 4 6.92 -10.89 9.97
N ASN A 5 7.91 -11.36 10.74
CA ASN A 5 7.65 -12.22 11.89
C ASN A 5 6.89 -11.49 13.01
N ALA A 6 7.25 -10.25 13.32
CA ALA A 6 6.54 -9.43 14.31
C ALA A 6 5.08 -9.20 13.90
N LEU A 7 4.84 -8.83 12.64
CA LEU A 7 3.49 -8.64 12.10
C LEU A 7 2.66 -9.92 12.08
N ARG A 8 3.28 -11.07 11.81
CA ARG A 8 2.59 -12.37 11.86
C ARG A 8 2.20 -12.74 13.28
N LYS A 9 3.11 -12.56 14.25
CA LYS A 9 2.84 -12.80 15.68
C LYS A 9 1.75 -11.88 16.23
N GLY A 10 1.73 -10.61 15.80
CA GLY A 10 0.72 -9.63 16.18
C GLY A 10 -0.64 -9.78 15.47
N GLY A 11 -0.84 -10.82 14.66
CA GLY A 11 -2.12 -11.08 13.98
C GLY A 11 -2.42 -10.20 12.75
N TRP A 12 -1.58 -9.23 12.42
CA TRP A 12 -1.77 -8.31 11.30
C TRP A 12 -1.89 -9.00 9.95
N TYR A 13 -1.14 -10.10 9.75
CA TYR A 13 -1.21 -10.91 8.53
C TYR A 13 -2.62 -11.47 8.28
N ALA A 14 -3.32 -11.88 9.35
CA ALA A 14 -4.69 -12.38 9.24
C ALA A 14 -5.66 -11.24 8.85
N THR A 15 -5.48 -10.05 9.42
CA THR A 15 -6.27 -8.85 9.06
C THR A 15 -6.07 -8.48 7.60
N PHE A 16 -4.82 -8.42 7.11
CA PHE A 16 -4.54 -8.14 5.70
C PHE A 16 -5.08 -9.22 4.77
N GLY A 17 -4.96 -10.50 5.15
CA GLY A 17 -5.53 -11.62 4.38
C GLY A 17 -7.04 -11.53 4.24
N ARG A 18 -7.77 -11.22 5.33
CA ARG A 18 -9.24 -11.02 5.30
C ARG A 18 -9.65 -9.83 4.42
N ALA A 19 -8.81 -8.80 4.34
CA ALA A 19 -9.03 -7.65 3.47
C ALA A 19 -8.69 -7.93 1.99
N GLY A 20 -8.23 -9.14 1.65
CA GLY A 20 -7.86 -9.52 0.28
C GLY A 20 -6.49 -9.04 -0.17
N ALA A 21 -5.64 -8.58 0.76
CA ALA A 21 -4.29 -8.12 0.42
C ALA A 21 -3.37 -9.29 0.07
N ARG A 22 -2.56 -9.11 -0.97
CA ARG A 22 -1.48 -10.04 -1.33
C ARG A 22 -0.22 -9.70 -0.55
N MET A 23 0.23 -10.62 0.30
CA MET A 23 1.48 -10.47 1.05
C MET A 23 2.65 -11.07 0.28
N GLU A 24 3.64 -10.23 -0.03
CA GLU A 24 4.86 -10.64 -0.73
C GLU A 24 5.96 -11.08 0.24
N THR A 25 6.88 -11.92 -0.24
CA THR A 25 8.07 -12.29 0.53
C THR A 25 8.93 -11.03 0.77
N PRO A 26 9.50 -10.83 1.98
CA PRO A 26 10.29 -9.63 2.27
C PRO A 26 11.42 -9.41 1.25
N GLY A 27 11.35 -8.31 0.51
CA GLY A 27 12.27 -7.97 -0.58
C GLY A 27 11.79 -6.71 -1.33
N CYS A 28 12.42 -6.39 -2.47
CA CYS A 28 12.09 -5.19 -3.23
C CYS A 28 10.72 -5.27 -3.94
N SER A 29 10.27 -6.46 -4.34
CA SER A 29 8.95 -6.67 -4.99
C SER A 29 8.68 -5.64 -6.11
N LEU A 30 7.49 -5.03 -6.12
CA LEU A 30 7.05 -4.04 -7.10
C LEU A 30 7.89 -2.75 -7.12
N CYS A 31 8.68 -2.46 -6.07
CA CYS A 31 9.52 -1.25 -6.04
C CYS A 31 10.57 -1.24 -7.16
N MET A 32 11.09 -2.42 -7.51
CA MET A 32 12.07 -2.55 -8.59
C MET A 32 11.43 -2.84 -9.95
N GLY A 33 10.32 -3.58 -9.97
CA GLY A 33 9.58 -3.92 -11.19
C GLY A 33 10.31 -4.86 -12.15
N ASN A 34 11.33 -5.58 -11.67
CA ASN A 34 12.10 -6.57 -12.43
C ASN A 34 11.65 -8.02 -12.18
N GLN A 35 10.63 -8.23 -11.36
CA GLN A 35 10.05 -9.54 -11.05
C GLN A 35 8.53 -9.42 -11.21
N ALA A 36 7.81 -9.11 -10.14
CA ALA A 36 6.40 -8.76 -10.21
C ALA A 36 6.23 -7.38 -10.86
N ARG A 37 5.20 -7.28 -11.70
CA ARG A 37 4.73 -6.02 -12.30
C ARG A 37 3.24 -5.87 -12.06
N VAL A 38 2.77 -4.63 -12.02
CA VAL A 38 1.34 -4.32 -11.97
C VAL A 38 0.72 -4.51 -13.36
N LYS A 39 -0.62 -4.54 -13.42
CA LYS A 39 -1.35 -4.60 -14.69
C LYS A 39 -1.06 -3.35 -15.53
N ASP A 40 -0.89 -3.52 -16.83
CA ASP A 40 -0.67 -2.42 -17.76
C ASP A 40 -1.83 -1.41 -17.74
N HIS A 41 -1.51 -0.15 -18.04
CA HIS A 41 -2.45 0.98 -18.04
C HIS A 41 -3.14 1.25 -16.69
N SER A 42 -2.64 0.68 -15.58
CA SER A 42 -3.19 0.89 -14.25
C SER A 42 -2.74 2.19 -13.60
N ALA A 43 -3.52 2.66 -12.63
CA ALA A 43 -3.12 3.70 -11.69
C ALA A 43 -2.72 3.06 -10.35
N VAL A 44 -1.57 3.43 -9.81
CA VAL A 44 -0.99 2.83 -8.61
C VAL A 44 -0.62 3.93 -7.61
N VAL A 45 -1.06 3.79 -6.36
CA VAL A 45 -0.52 4.55 -5.24
C VAL A 45 0.54 3.69 -4.56
N SER A 46 1.77 4.19 -4.46
CA SER A 46 2.92 3.42 -4.00
C SER A 46 3.68 4.14 -2.88
N THR A 47 4.14 3.36 -1.91
CA THR A 47 5.07 3.80 -0.85
C THR A 47 6.54 3.53 -1.22
N SER A 48 6.82 3.27 -2.50
CA SER A 48 8.18 3.11 -3.02
C SER A 48 8.90 4.46 -3.11
N THR A 49 10.16 4.44 -3.55
CA THR A 49 10.99 5.65 -3.67
C THR A 49 10.96 6.32 -5.03
N ARG A 50 10.42 5.65 -6.07
CA ARG A 50 10.52 6.08 -7.47
C ARG A 50 9.27 5.72 -8.27
N ASN A 51 8.88 6.59 -9.19
CA ASN A 51 7.70 6.47 -10.06
C ASN A 51 7.99 6.75 -11.56
N PHE A 52 9.22 6.51 -12.03
CA PHE A 52 9.58 6.69 -13.43
C PHE A 52 8.67 5.87 -14.38
N PRO A 53 8.41 6.35 -15.61
CA PRO A 53 7.62 5.60 -16.60
C PRO A 53 8.12 4.15 -16.77
N HIS A 54 7.18 3.22 -16.97
CA HIS A 54 7.43 1.77 -17.15
C HIS A 54 8.05 1.04 -15.95
N ARG A 55 8.32 1.73 -14.83
CA ARG A 55 9.00 1.13 -13.66
C ARG A 55 8.22 -0.02 -13.05
N MET A 56 6.94 0.15 -12.77
CA MET A 56 6.13 -0.88 -12.09
C MET A 56 5.31 -1.73 -13.05
N GLY A 57 5.06 -1.25 -14.26
CA GLY A 57 4.21 -1.85 -15.29
C GLY A 57 4.12 -0.91 -16.49
N ASP A 58 3.66 -1.40 -17.63
CA ASP A 58 3.67 -0.61 -18.85
C ASP A 58 2.50 0.37 -18.90
N HIS A 59 2.80 1.60 -19.33
CA HIS A 59 1.83 2.71 -19.40
C HIS A 59 1.06 2.97 -18.09
N CYS A 60 1.66 2.64 -16.95
CA CYS A 60 1.05 2.84 -15.63
C CYS A 60 1.29 4.25 -15.10
N ARG A 61 0.31 4.79 -14.38
CA ARG A 61 0.42 6.06 -13.63
C ARG A 61 0.72 5.75 -12.17
N VAL A 62 1.93 6.05 -11.72
CA VAL A 62 2.37 5.76 -10.35
C VAL A 62 2.48 7.05 -9.53
N TYR A 63 1.73 7.10 -8.43
CA TYR A 63 1.68 8.21 -7.49
C TYR A 63 2.38 7.80 -6.19
N LEU A 64 3.37 8.58 -5.75
CA LEU A 64 4.06 8.32 -4.49
C LEU A 64 3.28 8.93 -3.33
N GLY A 65 3.14 8.19 -2.23
CA GLY A 65 2.43 8.63 -1.04
C GLY A 65 2.86 7.88 0.22
N SER A 66 2.38 8.34 1.38
CA SER A 66 2.60 7.65 2.66
C SER A 66 1.83 6.33 2.73
N ALA A 67 2.19 5.47 3.70
CA ALA A 67 1.47 4.23 3.95
C ALA A 67 -0.01 4.48 4.32
N GLU A 68 -0.29 5.57 5.04
CA GLU A 68 -1.65 5.95 5.42
C GLU A 68 -2.48 6.34 4.19
N VAL A 69 -1.94 7.19 3.31
CA VAL A 69 -2.64 7.59 2.08
C VAL A 69 -2.85 6.40 1.17
N ALA A 70 -1.86 5.49 1.07
CA ALA A 70 -2.00 4.26 0.29
C ALA A 70 -3.09 3.34 0.87
N ALA A 71 -3.16 3.18 2.20
CA ALA A 71 -4.20 2.39 2.86
C ALA A 71 -5.60 2.97 2.64
N VAL A 72 -5.77 4.29 2.81
CA VAL A 72 -7.06 4.96 2.55
C VAL A 72 -7.44 4.85 1.07
N SER A 73 -6.48 5.01 0.16
CA SER A 73 -6.72 4.85 -1.28
C SER A 73 -7.13 3.43 -1.65
N ALA A 74 -6.58 2.41 -0.98
CA ALA A 74 -6.94 1.02 -1.19
C ALA A 74 -8.38 0.72 -0.73
N ILE A 75 -8.84 1.36 0.37
CA ILE A 75 -10.22 1.24 0.86
C ILE A 75 -11.19 1.93 -0.11
N LEU A 76 -10.85 3.13 -0.61
CA LEU A 76 -11.74 3.94 -1.45
C LEU A 76 -11.70 3.58 -2.94
N GLY A 77 -10.68 2.84 -3.38
CA GLY A 77 -10.42 2.52 -4.79
C GLY A 77 -9.95 3.72 -5.63
N ARG A 78 -9.61 4.85 -4.99
CA ARG A 78 -9.12 6.08 -5.65
C ARG A 78 -8.34 6.93 -4.65
N ILE A 79 -7.56 7.90 -5.16
CA ILE A 79 -6.86 8.88 -4.31
C ILE A 79 -7.91 9.74 -3.58
N PRO A 80 -7.86 9.84 -2.23
CA PRO A 80 -8.84 10.58 -1.44
C PRO A 80 -8.68 12.10 -1.59
N THR A 81 -9.75 12.84 -1.29
CA THR A 81 -9.65 14.28 -0.98
C THR A 81 -9.06 14.49 0.42
N PRO A 82 -8.56 15.70 0.76
CA PRO A 82 -8.06 15.99 2.11
C PRO A 82 -9.10 15.74 3.21
N ASP A 83 -10.37 16.06 2.99
CA ASP A 83 -11.45 15.79 3.94
C ASP A 83 -11.69 14.30 4.13
N GLN A 84 -11.74 13.53 3.04
CA GLN A 84 -11.87 12.08 3.10
C GLN A 84 -10.69 11.47 3.85
N TYR A 85 -9.47 11.91 3.55
CA TYR A 85 -8.28 11.44 4.26
C TYR A 85 -8.39 11.67 5.77
N ARG A 86 -8.74 12.89 6.20
CA ARG A 86 -8.91 13.22 7.63
C ARG A 86 -9.93 12.35 8.34
N GLN A 87 -11.03 12.00 7.68
CA GLN A 87 -12.05 11.11 8.26
C GLN A 87 -11.53 9.71 8.55
N TYR A 88 -10.62 9.16 7.73
CA TYR A 88 -10.01 7.86 7.97
C TYR A 88 -8.80 7.95 8.91
N ALA A 89 -7.96 8.97 8.76
CA ALA A 89 -6.78 9.19 9.59
C ALA A 89 -7.17 9.46 11.06
N GLY A 90 -8.18 10.30 11.31
CA GLY A 90 -8.66 10.60 12.67
C GLY A 90 -9.16 9.35 13.42
N ARG A 91 -9.80 8.41 12.72
CA ARG A 91 -10.20 7.10 13.29
C ARG A 91 -9.03 6.21 13.66
N THR A 92 -7.85 6.44 13.08
CA THR A 92 -6.65 5.64 13.33
C THR A 92 -5.94 6.14 14.59
N GLU A 93 -5.94 7.45 14.84
CA GLU A 93 -5.33 8.04 16.05
C GLU A 93 -6.15 7.72 17.32
N GLU A 94 -7.48 7.71 17.25
CA GLU A 94 -8.33 7.31 18.39
C GLU A 94 -8.06 5.86 18.86
N ASN A 95 -7.68 4.96 17.94
CA ASN A 95 -7.37 3.57 18.24
C ASN A 95 -5.91 3.32 18.67
N HIS A 96 -5.04 4.33 18.63
CA HIS A 96 -3.63 4.20 19.05
C HIS A 96 -3.43 4.51 20.54
N PHE A 97 -4.43 5.09 21.21
CA PHE A 97 -4.42 5.47 22.63
C PHE A 97 -5.31 4.59 23.52
N MET A 98 -5.81 3.46 23.01
CA MET A 98 -6.44 2.38 23.79
C MET A 98 -5.61 1.11 23.70
#